data_AF-A0A622QQC9-F1
#
_entry.id   AF-A0A622QQC9-F1
#
_cell.length_a   1.000
_cell.length_b   1.000
_cell.length_c   1.000
_cell.angle_alpha   90.00
_cell.angle_beta   90.00
_cell.angle_gamma   90.00
#
_symmetry.space_group_name_H-M   'P 1'
#
loop_
_entity.id
_entity.type
_entity.pdbx_description
1 polymer ?
#
loop_
_entity_poly.entity_id
_entity_poly.type
_entity_poly.pdbx_seq_one_letter_code
_entity_poly.pdbx_strand_id
1 'polypeptide(L)'
;MTSTIKISEKDKVFQIATKSGWAVKVGMQVTIDGIDFAIYPFYAKSNVFIQVSEVESGGVLINFPVDFIDVFVLDTRDKAIEYYKDNVIPLVQKKIEVNGLDEFRKAIKNAKNYILENFGERPQIKKFEEAN
;
A
#
# COMPACT_ATOMS: atom_id res chain seq x y z
N MET A 1 13.56 -9.27 -15.36
CA MET A 1 14.22 -7.99 -15.02
C MET A 1 14.30 -7.91 -13.51
N THR A 2 15.42 -7.48 -12.93
CA THR A 2 15.48 -7.18 -11.48
C THR A 2 14.82 -5.83 -11.25
N SER A 3 13.59 -5.82 -10.73
CA SER A 3 12.93 -4.57 -10.32
C SER A 3 13.77 -3.88 -9.25
N THR A 4 13.80 -2.55 -9.28
CA THR A 4 14.41 -1.79 -8.18
C THR A 4 13.44 -1.74 -7.02
N ILE A 5 13.71 -2.49 -5.95
CA ILE A 5 12.89 -2.56 -4.74
C ILE A 5 13.58 -1.81 -3.61
N LYS A 6 12.88 -0.87 -2.98
CA LYS A 6 13.32 -0.21 -1.75
C LYS A 6 12.23 -0.32 -0.69
N ILE A 7 12.59 -0.78 0.50
CA ILE A 7 11.66 -0.88 1.63
C ILE A 7 12.05 0.18 2.65
N SER A 8 11.07 0.91 3.15
CA SER A 8 11.27 1.90 4.21
C SER A 8 11.77 1.25 5.51
N GLU A 9 12.63 1.96 6.25
CA GLU A 9 13.16 1.48 7.55
C GLU A 9 12.12 1.54 8.67
N LYS A 10 11.17 2.46 8.57
CA LYS A 10 10.10 2.67 9.55
C LYS A 10 8.76 2.75 8.83
N ASP A 11 7.72 2.35 9.55
CA ASP A 11 6.36 2.49 9.06
C ASP A 11 6.00 3.97 8.93
N LYS A 12 5.12 4.26 7.98
CA LYS A 12 4.67 5.61 7.66
C LYS A 12 3.16 5.67 7.72
N VAL A 13 2.67 6.91 7.87
CA VAL A 13 1.26 7.24 7.76
C VAL A 13 0.95 7.52 6.29
N PHE A 14 -0.16 7.02 5.78
CA PHE A 14 -0.65 7.20 4.41
C PHE A 14 -2.10 7.66 4.42
N GLN A 15 -2.49 8.36 3.35
CA GLN A 15 -3.88 8.66 3.03
C GLN A 15 -4.30 7.77 1.87
N ILE A 16 -5.28 6.91 2.10
CA ILE A 16 -5.78 5.95 1.12
C ILE A 16 -7.21 6.35 0.74
N ALA A 17 -7.54 6.28 -0.55
CA ALA A 17 -8.87 6.57 -1.04
C ALA A 17 -9.82 5.41 -0.77
N THR A 18 -10.97 5.69 -0.18
CA THR A 18 -12.04 4.72 0.08
C THR A 18 -13.36 5.26 -0.46
N LYS A 19 -14.39 4.41 -0.55
CA LYS A 19 -15.75 4.84 -0.93
C LYS A 19 -16.34 5.90 0.01
N SER A 20 -15.83 6.00 1.24
CA SER A 20 -16.24 6.99 2.24
C SER A 20 -15.33 8.22 2.27
N GLY A 21 -14.42 8.36 1.31
CA GLY A 21 -13.40 9.41 1.25
C GLY A 21 -12.02 8.92 1.71
N TRP A 22 -11.17 9.86 2.10
CA TRP A 22 -9.79 9.60 2.51
C TRP A 22 -9.71 8.95 3.90
N ALA A 23 -8.90 7.90 4.02
CA ALA A 23 -8.67 7.19 5.28
C ALA A 23 -7.17 7.16 5.61
N VAL A 24 -6.86 7.47 6.86
CA VAL A 24 -5.50 7.35 7.40
C VAL A 24 -5.17 5.89 7.65
N LYS A 25 -4.02 5.43 7.15
CA LYS A 25 -3.47 4.09 7.38
C LYS A 25 -2.01 4.16 7.79
N VAL A 26 -1.57 3.22 8.61
CA VAL A 26 -0.17 3.07 9.00
C VAL A 26 0.33 1.75 8.44
N GLY A 27 1.51 1.76 7.84
CA GLY A 27 2.12 0.53 7.33
C GLY A 27 3.47 0.76 6.70
N MET A 28 3.91 -0.23 5.94
CA MET A 28 5.22 -0.23 5.30
C MET A 28 5.14 0.46 3.94
N GLN A 29 6.06 1.39 3.66
CA GLN A 29 6.29 1.86 2.29
C GLN A 29 7.25 0.91 1.57
N VAL A 30 6.89 0.49 0.36
CA VAL A 30 7.79 -0.14 -0.60
C VAL A 30 7.77 0.62 -1.92
N THR A 31 8.93 0.93 -2.46
CA THR A 31 9.09 1.48 -3.81
C THR A 31 9.48 0.35 -4.75
N ILE A 32 8.72 0.15 -5.82
CA ILE A 32 8.99 -0.85 -6.87
C ILE A 32 8.99 -0.13 -8.21
N ASP A 33 10.11 -0.19 -8.93
CA ASP A 33 10.27 0.45 -10.25
C ASP A 33 9.90 1.95 -10.28
N GLY A 34 10.23 2.62 -9.17
CA GLY A 34 9.99 4.05 -8.95
C GLY A 34 8.56 4.41 -8.52
N ILE A 35 7.71 3.41 -8.24
CA ILE A 35 6.32 3.61 -7.79
C ILE A 35 6.24 3.27 -6.31
N ASP A 36 5.66 4.16 -5.52
CA ASP A 36 5.49 3.99 -4.09
C ASP A 36 4.17 3.28 -3.76
N PHE A 37 4.27 2.23 -2.96
CA PHE A 37 3.14 1.46 -2.45
C PHE A 37 3.15 1.44 -0.92
N ALA A 38 1.97 1.49 -0.34
CA ALA A 38 1.72 1.25 1.07
C ALA A 38 1.18 -0.17 1.25
N ILE A 39 1.81 -0.95 2.14
CA ILE A 39 1.35 -2.28 2.55
C ILE A 39 0.94 -2.23 4.01
N TYR A 40 -0.30 -2.61 4.31
CA TYR A 40 -0.82 -2.59 5.67
C TYR A 40 -1.91 -3.65 5.90
N PRO A 41 -2.08 -4.11 7.14
CA PRO A 41 -3.22 -4.92 7.50
C PRO A 41 -4.50 -4.06 7.53
N PHE A 42 -5.56 -4.58 6.94
CA PHE A 42 -6.89 -4.01 6.96
C PHE A 42 -7.85 -4.97 7.67
N TYR A 43 -8.40 -4.51 8.79
CA TYR A 43 -9.32 -5.28 9.62
C TYR A 43 -10.76 -4.95 9.24
N ALA A 44 -11.50 -5.96 8.78
CA ALA A 44 -12.92 -5.83 8.47
C ALA A 44 -13.70 -6.95 9.15
N LYS A 45 -14.49 -6.55 10.16
CA LYS A 45 -15.24 -7.48 11.02
C LYS A 45 -14.31 -8.50 11.66
N SER A 46 -14.49 -9.79 11.37
CA SER A 46 -13.70 -10.92 11.86
C SER A 46 -12.54 -11.31 10.93
N ASN A 47 -12.35 -10.61 9.81
CA ASN A 47 -11.37 -10.97 8.79
C ASN A 47 -10.24 -9.94 8.75
N VAL A 48 -9.03 -10.43 8.52
CA VAL A 48 -7.86 -9.60 8.26
C VAL A 48 -7.49 -9.71 6.79
N PHE A 49 -7.16 -8.59 6.18
CA PHE A 49 -6.68 -8.50 4.82
C PHE A 49 -5.31 -7.86 4.81
N ILE A 50 -4.44 -8.28 3.90
CA ILE A 50 -3.29 -7.44 3.53
C ILE A 50 -3.71 -6.62 2.33
N GLN A 51 -3.59 -5.30 2.47
CA GLN A 51 -3.93 -4.35 1.44
C GLN A 51 -2.65 -3.68 0.94
N VAL A 52 -2.56 -3.59 -0.39
CA VAL A 52 -1.52 -2.85 -1.11
C VAL A 52 -2.19 -1.71 -1.85
N SER A 53 -1.81 -0.49 -1.53
CA SER A 53 -2.34 0.72 -2.17
C SER A 53 -1.20 1.53 -2.79
N GLU A 54 -1.42 2.07 -3.98
CA GLU A 54 -0.47 3.00 -4.58
C GLU A 54 -0.59 4.36 -3.87
N VAL A 55 0.55 4.94 -3.48
CA VAL A 55 0.59 6.05 -2.53
C VAL A 55 0.05 7.35 -3.12
N GLU A 56 0.39 7.68 -4.37
CA GLU A 56 0.06 8.96 -5.00
C GLU A 56 -1.44 9.13 -5.23
N SER A 57 -2.06 8.13 -5.85
CA SER A 57 -3.51 8.08 -6.06
C SER A 57 -4.27 7.72 -4.77
N GLY A 58 -3.65 6.96 -3.87
CA GLY A 58 -4.32 6.33 -2.74
C GLY A 58 -5.22 5.16 -3.15
N GLY A 59 -5.16 4.73 -4.42
CA GLY A 59 -5.96 3.63 -4.94
C GLY A 59 -5.47 2.27 -4.49
N VAL A 60 -6.40 1.36 -4.20
CA VAL A 60 -6.09 -0.02 -3.83
C VAL A 60 -5.69 -0.82 -5.07
N LEU A 61 -4.51 -1.43 -5.06
CA LEU A 61 -4.01 -2.31 -6.11
C LEU A 61 -4.33 -3.78 -5.85
N ILE A 62 -4.08 -4.25 -4.64
CA ILE A 62 -4.30 -5.63 -4.22
C ILE A 62 -4.94 -5.62 -2.84
N ASN A 63 -5.93 -6.49 -2.63
CA ASN A 63 -6.51 -6.76 -1.34
C ASN A 63 -6.83 -8.25 -1.29
N PHE A 64 -6.17 -8.99 -0.40
CA PHE A 64 -6.39 -10.43 -0.24
C PHE A 64 -6.57 -10.79 1.23
N PRO A 65 -7.44 -11.76 1.54
CA PRO A 65 -7.61 -12.23 2.91
C PRO A 65 -6.35 -12.94 3.37
N VAL A 66 -6.01 -12.76 4.64
CA VAL A 66 -4.96 -13.53 5.33
C VAL A 66 -5.57 -14.24 6.52
N ASP A 67 -5.05 -15.42 6.82
CA ASP A 67 -5.51 -16.17 7.98
C ASP A 67 -5.08 -15.45 9.27
N PHE A 68 -5.91 -15.51 10.31
CA PHE A 68 -5.61 -14.82 11.58
C PHE A 68 -4.31 -15.34 12.20
N ILE A 69 -3.99 -16.62 11.99
CA ILE A 69 -2.75 -17.24 12.46
C ILE A 69 -1.53 -16.59 11.77
N ASP A 70 -1.60 -16.33 10.47
CA ASP A 70 -0.50 -15.66 9.76
C ASP A 70 -0.29 -14.27 10.37
N VAL A 71 -1.36 -13.49 10.59
CA VAL A 71 -1.27 -12.16 11.20
C VAL A 71 -0.71 -12.21 12.63
N PHE A 72 -1.07 -13.22 13.42
CA PHE A 72 -0.57 -13.40 14.77
C PHE A 72 0.92 -13.75 14.81
N VAL A 73 1.41 -14.52 13.83
CA VAL A 73 2.85 -14.85 13.71
C VAL A 73 3.68 -13.66 13.22
N LEU A 74 3.06 -12.70 12.52
CA LEU A 74 3.66 -11.41 12.14
C LEU A 74 3.59 -10.38 13.28
N ASP A 75 3.82 -10.82 14.51
CA ASP A 75 3.80 -10.02 15.75
C ASP A 75 4.89 -8.92 15.82
N THR A 76 5.87 -8.99 14.93
CA THR A 76 6.99 -8.04 14.83
C THR A 76 7.11 -7.52 13.41
N ARG A 77 7.60 -6.29 13.29
CA ARG A 77 7.81 -5.64 12.01
C ARG A 77 8.76 -6.43 11.10
N ASP A 78 9.81 -7.00 11.64
CA ASP A 78 10.80 -7.75 10.85
C ASP A 78 10.17 -9.00 10.21
N LYS A 79 9.37 -9.76 10.98
CA LYS A 79 8.59 -10.88 10.44
C LYS A 79 7.59 -10.43 9.38
N ALA A 80 6.89 -9.30 9.61
CA ALA A 80 5.99 -8.72 8.62
C ALA A 80 6.73 -8.36 7.32
N ILE A 81 7.93 -7.79 7.40
CA ILE A 81 8.76 -7.47 6.23
C ILE A 81 9.14 -8.74 5.47
N GLU A 82 9.60 -9.79 6.16
CA GLU A 82 9.95 -11.07 5.52
C GLU A 82 8.75 -11.64 4.77
N TYR A 83 7.59 -11.69 5.43
CA TYR A 83 6.35 -12.13 4.79
C TYR A 83 6.00 -11.28 3.57
N TYR A 84 6.11 -9.94 3.65
CA TYR A 84 5.83 -9.06 2.52
C TYR A 84 6.81 -9.24 1.36
N LYS A 85 8.11 -9.45 1.64
CA LYS A 85 9.12 -9.74 0.62
C LYS A 85 8.82 -11.02 -0.14
N ASP A 86 8.39 -12.06 0.55
CA ASP A 86 8.22 -13.38 -0.05
C ASP A 86 6.84 -13.57 -0.70
N ASN A 87 5.80 -12.91 -0.16
CA ASN A 87 4.41 -13.18 -0.54
C ASN A 87 3.70 -12.01 -1.21
N VAL A 88 4.07 -10.75 -0.92
CA VAL A 88 3.28 -9.58 -1.33
C VAL A 88 3.95 -8.79 -2.45
N ILE A 89 5.22 -8.46 -2.27
CA ILE A 89 6.03 -7.74 -3.28
C ILE A 89 6.06 -8.48 -4.62
N PRO A 90 6.22 -9.82 -4.69
CA PRO A 90 6.18 -10.55 -5.95
C PRO A 90 4.84 -10.45 -6.68
N LEU A 91 3.72 -10.35 -5.95
CA LEU A 91 2.40 -10.15 -6.55
C LEU A 91 2.26 -8.77 -7.19
N VAL A 92 2.83 -7.75 -6.55
CA VAL A 92 2.86 -6.38 -7.09
C VAL A 92 3.73 -6.34 -8.34
N GLN A 93 4.93 -6.92 -8.31
CA GLN A 93 5.81 -7.02 -9.48
C GLN A 93 5.12 -7.74 -10.64
N LYS A 94 4.48 -8.88 -10.38
CA LYS A 94 3.72 -9.62 -11.39
C LYS A 94 2.59 -8.78 -11.99
N LYS A 95 1.88 -7.98 -11.19
CA LYS A 95 0.87 -7.05 -11.70
C LYS A 95 1.46 -5.98 -12.61
N ILE A 96 2.61 -5.40 -12.24
CA ILE A 96 3.31 -4.40 -13.06
C ILE A 96 3.77 -5.05 -14.38
N GLU A 97 4.36 -6.25 -14.32
CA GLU A 97 4.85 -6.99 -15.49
C GLU A 97 3.72 -7.33 -16.48
N VAL A 98 2.60 -7.88 -15.98
CA VAL A 98 1.46 -8.28 -16.83
C VAL A 98 0.84 -7.10 -17.57
N ASN A 99 0.80 -5.91 -16.95
CA ASN A 99 0.22 -4.73 -17.59
C ASN A 99 1.25 -3.94 -18.43
N GLY A 100 2.54 -4.12 -18.15
CA GLY A 100 3.60 -3.24 -18.63
C GLY A 100 3.70 -1.96 -17.79
N LEU A 101 4.93 -1.54 -17.49
CA LEU A 101 5.21 -0.43 -16.57
C LEU A 101 4.58 0.90 -17.01
N ASP A 102 4.59 1.21 -18.31
CA ASP A 102 4.05 2.47 -18.83
C ASP A 102 2.53 2.52 -18.76
N GLU A 103 1.84 1.43 -19.10
CA GLU A 103 0.38 1.33 -18.96
C GLU A 103 -0.04 1.33 -17.49
N PHE A 104 0.75 0.70 -16.62
CA PHE A 104 0.53 0.75 -15.18
C PHE A 104 0.61 2.18 -14.64
N ARG A 105 1.61 2.96 -15.07
CA ARG A 105 1.74 4.40 -14.72
C ARG A 105 0.56 5.23 -15.25
N LYS A 106 0.08 4.95 -16.46
CA LYS A 106 -1.14 5.60 -16.99
C LYS A 106 -2.36 5.26 -16.15
N ALA A 107 -2.52 4.00 -15.74
CA ALA A 107 -3.63 3.58 -14.88
C ALA A 107 -3.60 4.30 -13.52
N ILE A 108 -2.42 4.45 -12.91
CA ILE A 108 -2.25 5.24 -11.67
C ILE A 108 -2.69 6.69 -11.88
N LYS A 109 -2.25 7.33 -12.96
CA LYS A 109 -2.63 8.72 -13.27
C LYS A 109 -4.14 8.86 -13.43
N ASN A 110 -4.78 7.91 -14.14
CA ASN A 110 -6.24 7.90 -14.32
C ASN A 110 -6.97 7.69 -12.98
N ALA A 111 -6.48 6.79 -12.14
CA ALA A 111 -7.03 6.57 -10.80
C ALA A 111 -6.91 7.82 -9.93
N LYS A 112 -5.77 8.52 -9.97
CA LYS A 112 -5.55 9.79 -9.27
C LYS A 112 -6.56 10.85 -9.70
N ASN A 113 -6.77 11.03 -11.00
CA ASN A 113 -7.75 11.98 -11.52
C ASN A 113 -9.18 11.64 -11.08
N TYR A 114 -9.55 10.36 -11.21
CA TYR A 114 -10.87 9.88 -10.77
C TYR A 114 -11.08 10.16 -9.27
N ILE A 115 -10.08 9.88 -8.44
CA ILE A 115 -10.16 10.10 -6.99
C ILE A 115 -10.27 11.58 -6.67
N LEU A 116 -9.50 12.43 -7.35
CA LEU A 116 -9.58 13.89 -7.21
C LEU A 116 -10.98 14.42 -7.52
N GLU A 117 -11.59 13.95 -8.61
CA GLU A 117 -12.92 14.37 -9.04
C GLU A 117 -14.03 13.91 -8.09
N ASN A 118 -13.90 12.72 -7.49
CA ASN A 118 -14.98 12.11 -6.68
C ASN A 118 -14.81 12.31 -5.17
N PHE A 119 -13.57 12.42 -4.67
CA PHE A 119 -13.24 12.44 -3.24
C PHE A 119 -12.40 13.65 -2.82
N GLY A 120 -12.05 14.53 -3.77
CA GLY A 120 -11.27 15.74 -3.52
C GLY A 120 -9.77 15.47 -3.35
N GLU A 121 -9.04 16.53 -3.02
CA GLU A 121 -7.58 16.46 -2.86
C GLU A 121 -7.17 15.53 -1.70
N ARG A 122 -6.06 14.80 -1.91
CA ARG A 122 -5.44 13.99 -0.87
C ARG A 122 -5.03 14.88 0.31
N PRO A 123 -5.54 14.63 1.53
CA PRO A 123 -5.19 15.44 2.69
C PRO A 123 -3.69 15.38 2.96
N GLN A 124 -3.13 16.49 3.45
CA GLN A 124 -1.76 16.48 3.94
C GLN A 124 -1.68 15.63 5.21
N ILE A 125 -0.72 14.74 5.28
CA ILE A 125 -0.37 14.02 6.51
C ILE A 125 0.33 15.05 7.40
N LYS A 126 -0.35 15.55 8.42
CA LYS A 126 0.31 16.32 9.48
C LYS A 126 1.35 15.39 10.10
N LYS A 127 2.62 15.78 10.07
CA LYS A 127 3.61 15.17 10.97
C LYS A 127 3.07 15.40 12.37
N PHE A 128 2.75 14.33 13.10
CA PHE A 128 2.65 14.45 14.53
C PHE A 128 4.06 14.86 14.97
N GLU A 129 4.22 16.12 15.37
CA GLU A 129 5.40 16.55 16.12
C GLU A 129 5.50 15.59 17.29
N GLU A 130 6.66 14.94 17.41
CA GLU A 130 7.02 14.11 18.55
C GLU A 130 6.78 14.97 19.80
N ALA A 131 5.78 14.60 20.60
CA ALA A 131 5.62 15.18 21.92
C ALA A 131 6.89 14.81 22.70
N ASN A 132 7.65 15.86 23.07
CA ASN A 132 8.83 15.81 23.93
C ASN A 132 8.61 14.98 25.19
#